data_AF-A0A0F9H873-F1
#
_entry.id   AF-A0A0F9H873-F1
#
_cell.length_a   1.000
_cell.length_b   1.000
_cell.length_c   1.000
_cell.angle_alpha   90.00
_cell.angle_beta   90.00
_cell.angle_gamma   90.00
#
_symmetry.space_group_name_H-M   'P 1'
#
loop_
_entity.id
_entity.type
_entity.pdbx_description
1 polymer ?
#
loop_
_entity_poly.entity_id
_entity_poly.type
_entity_poly.pdbx_seq_one_letter_code
_entity_poly.pdbx_strand_id
1 'polypeptide(L)' 'MGLGSRSPSRIVPERVVRARKPHVCSRCGNPIPKGAEYRQAPTLPFVRPERDCMACVEKER' A
#
# COMPACT_ATOMS: atom_id res chain seq x y z
N MET A 1 3.10 -0.96 -39.19
CA MET A 1 1.75 -0.67 -38.65
C MET A 1 1.83 -0.82 -37.14
N GLY A 2 1.81 0.29 -36.39
CA GLY A 2 1.83 0.27 -34.93
C GLY A 2 0.44 -0.07 -34.38
N LEU A 3 0.39 -0.92 -33.35
CA LEU A 3 -0.80 -1.15 -32.55
C LEU A 3 -0.41 -1.04 -31.08
N GLY A 4 -1.07 -0.11 -30.39
CA GLY A 4 -0.68 0.43 -29.11
C GLY A 4 -0.83 -0.52 -27.93
N SER A 5 0.12 -0.36 -27.01
CA SER A 5 -0.04 -0.37 -25.55
C SER A 5 -1.32 -1.02 -24.99
N ARG A 6 -1.35 -2.35 -24.91
CA ARG A 6 -2.16 -3.01 -23.86
C ARG A 6 -1.28 -3.11 -22.62
N SER A 7 -1.25 -2.05 -21.82
CA SER A 7 -0.74 -2.14 -20.45
C SER A 7 -1.61 -3.19 -19.75
N PRO A 8 -1.08 -4.38 -19.37
CA PRO A 8 -1.84 -5.22 -18.47
C PRO A 8 -2.09 -4.38 -17.23
N SER A 9 -3.32 -4.31 -16.75
CA SER A 9 -3.65 -3.70 -15.46
C SER A 9 -2.90 -4.46 -14.38
N ARG A 10 -1.61 -4.17 -14.20
CA ARG A 10 -0.71 -4.86 -13.27
C ARG A 10 -1.15 -4.43 -11.88
N ILE A 11 -1.90 -5.30 -11.23
CA ILE A 11 -2.17 -5.19 -9.80
C ILE A 11 -0.80 -5.05 -9.13
N VAL A 12 -0.63 -3.95 -8.39
CA VAL A 12 0.51 -3.76 -7.50
C VAL A 12 0.32 -4.74 -6.35
N PRO A 13 1.24 -5.70 -6.15
CA PRO A 13 1.08 -6.70 -5.10
C PRO A 13 1.18 -6.06 -3.71
N GLU A 14 0.71 -6.80 -2.70
CA GLU A 14 0.96 -6.39 -1.32
C GLU A 14 2.46 -6.34 -1.02
N ARG A 15 2.84 -5.39 -0.17
CA ARG A 15 4.24 -5.26 0.26
C ARG A 15 4.35 -4.50 1.57
N VAL A 16 5.41 -4.79 2.32
CA VAL A 16 5.81 -3.99 3.47
C VAL A 16 6.74 -2.88 2.99
N VAL A 17 6.40 -1.63 3.33
CA VAL A 17 7.15 -0.46 2.91
C VAL A 17 7.43 0.42 4.11
N ARG A 18 8.61 1.04 4.14
CA ARG A 18 8.95 2.04 5.16
C ARG A 18 8.39 3.41 4.80
N ALA A 19 7.67 4.03 5.73
CA ALA A 19 7.02 5.32 5.57
C ALA A 19 8.05 6.44 5.36
N ARG A 20 8.11 6.99 4.14
CA ARG A 20 8.95 8.17 3.85
C ARG A 20 8.40 9.46 4.47
N LYS A 21 7.09 9.49 4.73
CA LYS A 21 6.37 10.58 5.40
C LYS A 21 5.26 9.99 6.30
N PRO A 22 4.71 10.77 7.24
CA PRO A 22 3.58 10.31 8.04
C PRO A 22 2.41 9.87 7.17
N HIS A 23 1.82 8.73 7.50
CA HIS A 23 0.62 8.19 6.88
C HIS A 23 -0.43 7.90 7.92
N VAL A 24 -1.66 7.61 7.50
CA VAL A 24 -2.75 7.20 8.40
C VAL A 24 -3.05 5.74 8.09
N CYS A 25 -3.15 4.93 9.13
CA CYS A 25 -3.57 3.54 9.02
C CYS A 25 -5.03 3.46 8.58
N SER A 26 -5.31 2.63 7.58
CA SER A 26 -6.66 2.47 7.00
C SER A 26 -7.57 1.66 7.93
N ARG A 27 -7.00 0.77 8.77
CA ARG A 27 -7.78 -0.05 9.72
C ARG A 27 -8.11 0.64 11.04
N CYS A 28 -7.14 1.32 11.65
CA CYS A 28 -7.30 1.86 13.02
C CYS A 28 -7.27 3.39 13.10
N GLY A 29 -7.02 4.09 11.97
CA GLY A 29 -6.92 5.55 11.94
C GLY A 29 -5.69 6.13 12.64
N ASN A 30 -4.84 5.30 13.26
CA ASN A 30 -3.62 5.77 13.92
C ASN A 30 -2.60 6.28 12.90
N PRO A 31 -1.81 7.31 13.26
CA PRO A 31 -0.73 7.78 12.43
C PRO A 31 0.41 6.75 12.37
N ILE A 32 0.91 6.53 11.17
CA ILE A 32 2.12 5.75 10.86
C ILE A 32 3.24 6.78 10.76
N PRO A 33 4.15 6.86 11.75
CA PRO A 33 5.20 7.87 11.76
C PRO A 33 6.19 7.63 10.61
N LYS A 34 6.91 8.69 10.23
CA LYS A 34 8.02 8.58 9.28
C LYS A 34 9.03 7.57 9.83
N GLY A 35 9.48 6.65 8.97
CA GLY A 35 10.45 5.62 9.33
C GLY A 35 9.83 4.34 9.90
N ALA A 36 8.53 4.31 10.22
CA ALA A 36 7.84 3.08 10.56
C ALA A 36 7.49 2.26 9.31
N GLU A 37 7.40 0.96 9.48
CA GLU A 37 6.95 0.05 8.44
C GLU A 37 5.41 -0.05 8.43
N TYR A 38 4.85 -0.26 7.26
CA TYR A 38 3.43 -0.49 7.06
C TYR A 38 3.21 -1.41 5.86
N ARG A 39 2.11 -2.16 5.88
CA ARG A 39 1.67 -2.99 4.76
C ARG A 39 0.87 -2.13 3.80
N GLN A 40 1.26 -2.15 2.53
CA GLN A 40 0.42 -1.69 1.43
C GLN A 40 -0.38 -2.87 0.93
N ALA A 41 -1.71 -2.74 0.94
CA ALA A 41 -2.60 -3.74 0.35
C ALA A 41 -2.42 -3.79 -1.18
N PRO A 42 -2.77 -4.93 -1.82
CA PRO A 42 -2.76 -5.01 -3.27
C PRO A 42 -3.69 -3.95 -3.87
N THR A 43 -3.23 -3.23 -4.88
CA THR A 43 -4.02 -2.14 -5.46
C THR A 43 -3.79 -2.00 -6.96
N LEU A 44 -4.69 -1.29 -7.65
CA LEU A 44 -4.49 -0.93 -9.04
C LEU A 44 -3.52 0.26 -9.15
N PRO A 45 -2.75 0.40 -10.26
CA PRO A 45 -1.75 1.47 -10.41
C PRO A 45 -2.26 2.90 -10.24
N PHE A 46 -3.57 3.11 -10.38
CA PHE A 46 -4.25 4.41 -10.30
C PHE A 46 -5.12 4.57 -9.03
N VAL A 47 -5.23 3.52 -8.22
CA VAL A 47 -5.97 3.53 -6.97
C VAL A 47 -4.99 3.77 -5.84
N ARG A 48 -5.39 4.58 -4.85
CA ARG A 48 -4.56 4.77 -3.66
C ARG A 48 -4.56 3.47 -2.88
N PRO A 49 -3.39 2.85 -2.63
CA PRO A 49 -3.35 1.63 -1.83
C PRO A 49 -3.81 1.93 -0.41
N GLU A 50 -4.55 0.99 0.16
CA GLU A 50 -4.78 0.93 1.61
C GLU A 50 -3.45 0.66 2.32
N ARG A 51 -3.31 1.27 3.48
CA ARG A 51 -2.06 1.32 4.24
C ARG A 51 -2.36 0.92 5.66
N ASP A 52 -1.80 -0.19 6.09
CA ASP A 52 -2.08 -0.76 7.41
C ASP A 52 -0.80 -0.74 8.24
N CYS A 53 -0.87 -0.19 9.44
CA CYS A 53 0.28 -0.20 10.33
C CYS A 53 0.63 -1.64 10.75
N MET A 54 1.91 -1.91 11.01
CA MET A 54 2.36 -3.25 11.39
C MET A 54 1.64 -3.79 12.63
N ALA A 55 1.38 -2.96 13.64
CA ALA A 55 0.61 -3.35 14.82
C ALA A 55 -0.79 -3.90 14.49
N CYS A 56 -1.41 -3.39 13.43
CA CYS A 56 -2.69 -3.91 12.94
C CYS A 56 -2.48 -5.20 12.14
N VAL A 57 -1.48 -5.27 11.26
CA VAL A 57 -1.20 -6.47 10.46
C VAL A 57 -0.86 -7.67 11.35
N GLU A 58 -0.07 -7.45 12.39
CA GLU A 58 0.33 -8.49 13.34
C GLU A 58 -0.85 -9.01 14.17
N LYS A 59 -1.84 -8.16 14.45
CA LYS A 59 -3.04 -8.55 15.21
C LYS A 59 -4.01 -9.45 14.41
N GLU A 60 -3.87 -9.51 13.09
CA GLU A 60 -4.69 -10.36 12.22
C GLU A 60 -4.05 -11.73 11.90
N ARG A 61 -2.83 -11.97 12.37
CA ARG A 61 -2.12 -13.24 12.18
C ARG A 61 -2.41 -14.20 13.33
#